data_AF-A0ABD3X3N8-F1
#
_entry.id   AF-A0ABD3X3N8-F1
#
_cell.length_a   1.000
_cell.length_b   1.000
_cell.length_c   1.000
_cell.angle_alpha   90.00
_cell.angle_beta   90.00
_cell.angle_gamma   90.00
#
_symmetry.space_group_name_H-M   'P 1'
#
loop_
_entity.id
_entity.type
_entity.pdbx_description
1 polymer ?
#
loop_
_entity_poly.entity_id
_entity_poly.type
_entity_poly.pdbx_seq_one_letter_code
_entity_poly.pdbx_strand_id
1 'polypeptide(L)' 'ADVIVCSVPSSLDLNHGRAAKSLEDKSGNSLQKECKSKYPNGITNGKIAVVSPGKLSCEKVFFITLPRWDSTNAQ' A
#
# COMPACT_ATOMS: atom_id res chain seq x y z
N ALA A 1 -15.64 -7.56 -0.84
CA ALA A 1 -14.27 -8.09 -0.95
C ALA A 1 -13.69 -8.09 0.45
N ASP A 2 -13.25 -9.24 0.92
CA ASP A 2 -12.76 -9.40 2.29
C ASP A 2 -11.40 -8.73 2.45
N VAL A 3 -10.57 -8.79 1.41
CA VAL A 3 -9.22 -8.23 1.41
C VAL A 3 -8.94 -7.43 0.15
N ILE A 4 -8.26 -6.30 0.30
CA ILE A 4 -7.71 -5.51 -0.82
C ILE A 4 -6.19 -5.60 -0.80
N VAL A 5 -5.58 -5.85 -1.97
CA VAL A 5 -4.13 -5.80 -2.15
C VAL A 5 -3.81 -4.70 -3.15
N CYS A 6 -2.86 -3.83 -2.81
CA CYS A 6 -2.43 -2.72 -3.66
C CYS A 6 -0.91 -2.60 -3.70
N SER A 7 -0.37 -2.42 -4.90
CA SER A 7 1.03 -2.09 -5.09
C SER A 7 1.25 -0.59 -4.82
N VAL A 8 2.23 -0.28 -3.96
CA VAL A 8 2.60 1.08 -3.57
C VAL A 8 4.12 1.27 -3.65
N PRO A 9 4.60 2.51 -3.83
CA PRO A 9 6.03 2.79 -3.70
C PRO A 9 6.55 2.42 -2.32
N SER A 10 7.86 2.18 -2.23
CA SER A 10 8.55 1.87 -0.97
C SER A 10 8.34 2.92 0.12
N SER A 11 8.09 4.17 -0.26
CA SER A 11 7.77 5.27 0.66
C SER A 11 6.40 5.15 1.36
N LEU A 12 5.55 4.20 0.96
CA LEU A 12 4.19 4.04 1.48
C LEU A 12 3.32 5.30 1.33
N ASP A 13 3.61 6.11 0.31
CA ASP A 13 2.80 7.28 0.02
C ASP A 13 1.62 6.90 -0.87
N LEU A 14 0.44 6.78 -0.24
CA LEU A 14 -0.80 6.42 -0.93
C LEU A 14 -1.25 7.51 -1.90
N ASN A 15 -0.72 8.73 -1.80
CA ASN A 15 -1.01 9.81 -2.77
C ASN A 15 -0.35 9.59 -4.13
N HIS A 16 0.74 8.83 -4.20
CA HIS A 16 1.45 8.59 -5.46
C HIS A 16 0.75 7.55 -6.34
N GLY A 17 0.03 6.59 -5.75
CA GLY A 17 -0.69 5.55 -6.49
C GLY A 17 -2.16 5.92 -6.70
N ARG A 18 -2.66 5.91 -7.94
CA ARG A 18 -4.09 6.23 -8.21
C ARG A 18 -5.05 5.30 -7.44
N ALA A 19 -4.75 4.00 -7.41
CA ALA A 19 -5.55 3.01 -6.67
C ALA A 19 -5.46 3.24 -5.16
N ALA A 20 -4.25 3.41 -4.63
CA ALA A 20 -4.00 3.68 -3.22
C ALA A 20 -4.69 4.97 -2.75
N LYS A 21 -4.65 6.03 -3.57
CA LYS A 21 -5.30 7.30 -3.31
C LYS A 21 -6.82 7.16 -3.24
N SER A 22 -7.44 6.46 -4.20
CA SER A 22 -8.87 6.21 -4.16
C SER A 22 -9.32 5.39 -2.95
N LEU A 23 -8.48 4.45 -2.49
CA LEU A 23 -8.74 3.72 -1.25
C LEU A 23 -8.61 4.63 -0.03
N GLU A 24 -7.59 5.48 -0.01
CA GLU A 24 -7.35 6.43 1.07
C GLU A 24 -8.50 7.45 1.19
N ASP A 25 -8.96 7.99 0.06
CA ASP A 25 -10.10 8.89 -0.03
C ASP A 25 -11.37 8.24 0.53
N LYS A 26 -11.63 6.97 0.18
CA LYS A 26 -12.77 6.21 0.71
C LYS A 26 -12.61 5.86 2.20
N SER A 27 -11.38 5.64 2.66
CA SER A 27 -11.09 5.33 4.06
C SER A 27 -11.14 6.55 4.99
N GLY A 28 -11.17 7.77 4.43
CA GLY A 28 -11.15 9.02 5.20
C GLY A 28 -9.79 9.36 5.81
N ASN A 29 -8.72 9.16 5.04
CA ASN A 29 -7.34 9.41 5.45
C ASN A 29 -6.80 8.51 6.58
N SER A 30 -7.43 7.35 6.80
CA SER A 30 -7.04 6.46 7.90
C SER A 30 -5.87 5.56 7.53
N LEU A 31 -5.77 5.10 6.28
CA LEU A 31 -4.73 4.14 5.88
C LEU A 31 -3.37 4.83 5.80
N GLN A 32 -3.27 6.07 5.31
CA GLN A 32 -2.01 6.82 5.26
C GLN A 32 -1.50 7.11 6.68
N LYS A 33 -2.40 7.46 7.60
CA LYS A 33 -2.02 7.67 9.01
C LYS A 33 -1.46 6.40 9.63
N GLU A 34 -2.13 5.27 9.41
CA GLU A 34 -1.66 3.98 9.92
C GLU A 34 -0.34 3.56 9.25
N CYS A 35 -0.21 3.73 7.93
CA CYS A 35 1.02 3.50 7.20
C CYS A 35 2.17 4.34 7.74
N LYS A 36 2.00 5.65 7.93
CA LYS A 36 3.04 6.53 8.50
C LYS A 36 3.37 6.20 9.95
N SER A 37 2.40 5.73 10.72
CA SER A 37 2.61 5.38 12.12
C SER A 37 3.32 4.03 12.30
N LYS A 38 2.98 3.01 11.50
CA LYS A 38 3.61 1.67 11.56
C LYS A 38 4.90 1.58 10.75
N TYR A 39 4.96 2.30 9.64
CA TYR A 39 6.05 2.26 8.67
C TYR A 39 6.54 3.69 8.36
N PRO A 40 7.10 4.41 9.35
CA PRO A 40 7.54 5.80 9.16
C PRO A 40 8.63 5.94 8.10
N ASN A 41 9.43 4.89 7.89
CA ASN A 41 10.48 4.82 6.86
C ASN A 41 10.03 4.07 5.60
N GLY A 42 8.74 3.75 5.47
CA GLY A 42 8.21 2.94 4.38
C GLY A 42 8.51 1.44 4.50
N ILE A 43 8.42 0.71 3.39
CA ILE A 43 8.74 -0.73 3.29
C ILE A 43 9.71 -1.00 2.13
N THR A 44 10.53 -2.02 2.29
CA THR A 44 11.46 -2.50 1.25
C THR A 44 10.73 -3.33 0.19
N ASN A 45 11.28 -3.41 -1.03
CA ASN A 45 10.80 -4.30 -2.08
C ASN A 45 10.62 -5.74 -1.57
N GLY A 46 9.48 -6.36 -1.89
CA GLY A 46 9.15 -7.71 -1.44
C GLY A 46 8.61 -7.80 -0.01
N LYS A 47 8.47 -6.67 0.71
CA LYS A 47 7.75 -6.61 1.98
C LYS A 47 6.29 -6.21 1.78
N ILE A 48 5.49 -6.52 2.80
CA ILE A 48 4.05 -6.28 2.84
C ILE A 48 3.76 -5.44 4.08
N ALA A 49 3.08 -4.32 3.90
CA ALA A 49 2.49 -3.53 4.95
C ALA A 49 1.02 -3.94 5.15
N VAL A 50 0.68 -4.30 6.38
CA VAL A 50 -0.69 -4.69 6.75
C VAL A 50 -1.33 -3.55 7.51
N VAL A 51 -2.42 -3.05 6.97
CA VAL A 51 -3.19 -1.95 7.54
C VAL A 51 -4.65 -2.34 7.71
N SER A 52 -5.27 -1.69 8.68
CA SER A 52 -6.68 -1.86 8.98
C SER A 52 -7.51 -1.15 7.90
N PRO A 53 -8.70 -1.67 7.56
CA PRO A 53 -9.52 -1.13 6.47
C PRO A 53 -10.09 0.28 6.78
N GLY A 54 -10.05 0.72 8.03
CA GLY A 54 -10.62 2.01 8.44
C GLY A 54 -12.12 2.08 8.14
N LYS A 55 -12.52 3.02 7.28
CA LYS A 55 -13.91 3.17 6.80
C LYS A 55 -14.25 2.36 5.54
N LEU A 56 -13.32 1.59 5.00
CA LEU A 56 -13.60 0.73 3.85
C LEU A 56 -14.50 -0.44 4.27
N SER A 57 -15.35 -0.90 3.36
CA SER A 57 -16.21 -2.09 3.54
C SER A 57 -15.46 -3.42 3.42
N CYS A 58 -14.16 -3.42 3.72
CA CYS A 58 -13.28 -4.58 3.61
C CYS A 58 -12.79 -4.98 5.01
N GLU A 59 -12.25 -6.19 5.14
CA GLU A 59 -11.72 -6.70 6.40
C GLU A 59 -10.26 -6.30 6.61
N LYS A 60 -9.43 -6.33 5.55
CA LYS A 60 -8.03 -5.88 5.59
C LYS A 60 -7.54 -5.28 4.28
N VAL A 61 -6.52 -4.43 4.37
CA VAL A 61 -5.80 -3.88 3.22
C VAL A 61 -4.31 -4.22 3.33
N PHE A 62 -3.75 -4.74 2.24
CA PHE A 62 -2.33 -5.07 2.12
C PHE A 62 -1.68 -4.17 1.08
N PHE A 63 -0.66 -3.46 1.52
CA PHE A 63 0.19 -2.66 0.67
C PHE A 63 1.49 -3.41 0.40
N ILE A 64 1.79 -3.64 -0.86
CA ILE A 64 3.00 -4.35 -1.29
C ILE A 64 3.89 -3.42 -2.10
N THR A 65 5.20 -3.57 -1.95
CA THR A 65 6.15 -2.88 -2.83
C THR A 65 6.76 -3.90 -3.76
N LEU A 66 6.41 -3.76 -5.04
CA LEU A 66 6.95 -4.59 -6.11
C LEU A 66 8.29 -4.00 -6.57
N PRO A 67 9.31 -4.86 -6.80
CA PRO A 67 10.50 -4.42 -7.52
C PRO A 67 10.09 -3.92 -8.91
N ARG A 68 10.90 -3.02 -9.47
CA ARG A 68 10.73 -2.64 -10.87
C ARG A 68 10.86 -3.92 -11.70
N TRP A 69 9.95 -4.10 -12.66
CA TRP A 69 10.12 -5.14 -13.66
C TRP A 69 11.46 -4.91 -14.35
N ASP A 70 12.38 -5.86 -14.16
CA ASP A 70 13.65 -5.89 -14.85
C ASP A 70 13.52 -6.95 -15.95
N SER A 71 13.39 -6.48 -17.19
CA SER A 71 13.39 -7.34 -18.38
C SER A 71 14.78 -7.89 -18.71
N THR A 72 15.80 -7.60 -17.89
CA THR A 72 17.18 -8.07 -18.06
C THR A 72 17.38 -9.35 -17.23
N ASN A 73 16.57 -10.36 -17.51
CA ASN A 73 17.07 -11.74 -17.49
C ASN A 73 17.45 -12.09 -18.92
N ALA A 74 18.58 -11.53 -19.35
CA ALA A 74 19.43 -12.05 -20.41
C ALA A 74 20.88 -11.80 -19.98
N GLN A 75 21.31 -12.42 -18.88
CA GLN A 75 22.67 -12.93 -18.70
C GLN A 75 22.76 -13.90 -17.52
#